data_AF-A0A7X6SC79-F1
#
_entry.id   AF-A0A7X6SC79-F1
#
_cell.length_a   1.000
_cell.length_b   1.000
_cell.length_c   1.000
_cell.angle_alpha   90.00
_cell.angle_beta   90.00
_cell.angle_gamma   90.00
#
_symmetry.space_group_name_H-M   'P 1'
#
loop_
_entity.id
_entity.type
_entity.pdbx_description
1 polymer ?
#
loop_
_entity_poly.entity_id
_entity_poly.type
_entity_poly.pdbx_seq_one_letter_code
_entity_poly.pdbx_strand_id
1 'polypeptide(L)'
;IRRIMGAVIHNVREGDPTAQGASTITQQLVKNLYLTSDKVWERKITEIYLAIKMERVLSKEQILENYLNTIPLGQSQYGVQAASYAYFSKDVSDLTLAESALLAAAAKSTVRYAPFNRYNLEDISNIPEENIVGNVFIGSVQYACVYNQNAIDRQHTILNRMLELEYITQEEYDAAMAEDMRAALNPGQTKMEGISSTPMDYVKEKVVEDLIATRGMSYEEAENYLYKGGLTITSTIDVNIQKSLEQSYDNFPVLYLGAEPTGDKPIAQDWRYFRWSGGEGTGMLDAGLNILNESGQLIFFAKENIMDEENNIYLNPDEYSIDENGNLVINSKKFDIYTSTIDIVDAYTIDDKMNFVSHTIGALNVGNNYEIIEKKGSKGTFLIPKNYLDKNKEMFNIGSDGILKIPEGYFFFQEKGIVQPQSAAVIIDYKTGKIKAMIGGRQIEGSKTFNRAVDAARQPGSTIKPLSVYLAALDLGYSAAYPIDDLPKYNQSGERWPKNWYEHRNIKYWGIQTLRRSIEQSINTNAVTMLETIGLDAAINSLSRLKLIDQDNPDKDTFVSPQEDPYYNDV
;
A
#
# COMPACT_ATOMS: atom_id res chain seq x y z
N ILE A 1 -20.70 43.72 -3.18
CA ILE A 1 -21.75 44.38 -2.35
C ILE A 1 -23.09 44.46 -3.07
N ARG A 2 -23.22 45.10 -4.24
CA ARG A 2 -24.49 45.13 -5.02
C ARG A 2 -25.09 43.75 -5.31
N ARG A 3 -24.26 42.76 -5.68
CA ARG A 3 -24.70 41.37 -5.95
C ARG A 3 -25.20 40.62 -4.71
N ILE A 4 -24.64 40.91 -3.54
CA ILE A 4 -25.03 40.29 -2.26
C ILE A 4 -26.39 40.85 -1.83
N MET A 5 -26.56 42.18 -1.84
CA MET A 5 -27.85 42.79 -1.54
C MET A 5 -28.92 42.47 -2.59
N GLY A 6 -28.54 42.36 -3.86
CA GLY A 6 -29.44 41.95 -4.95
C GLY A 6 -29.97 40.53 -4.78
N ALA A 7 -29.10 39.56 -4.46
CA ALA A 7 -29.51 38.18 -4.20
C ALA A 7 -30.42 38.06 -2.97
N VAL A 8 -30.14 38.80 -1.90
CA VAL A 8 -30.99 38.83 -0.71
C VAL A 8 -32.38 39.39 -1.03
N ILE A 9 -32.48 40.49 -1.77
CA ILE A 9 -33.77 41.10 -2.15
C ILE A 9 -34.55 40.19 -3.11
N HIS A 10 -33.87 39.52 -4.05
CA HIS A 10 -34.49 38.59 -4.99
C HIS A 10 -35.02 37.33 -4.31
N ASN A 11 -34.23 36.69 -3.44
CA ASN A 11 -34.65 35.49 -2.71
C ASN A 11 -35.82 35.76 -1.75
N VAL A 12 -35.88 36.97 -1.17
CA VAL A 12 -37.04 37.40 -0.35
C VAL A 12 -38.29 37.63 -1.19
N ARG A 13 -38.15 38.09 -2.44
CA ARG A 13 -39.28 38.27 -3.38
C ARG A 13 -39.81 36.95 -3.94
N GLU A 14 -38.93 35.99 -4.22
CA GLU A 14 -39.28 34.66 -4.75
C GLU A 14 -39.83 33.72 -3.66
N GLY A 15 -39.71 34.07 -2.38
CA GLY A 15 -40.14 33.21 -1.26
C GLY A 15 -39.26 31.98 -1.03
N ASP A 16 -38.21 31.80 -1.83
CA ASP A 16 -37.21 30.75 -1.70
C ASP A 16 -35.85 31.36 -1.30
N PRO A 17 -35.37 31.15 -0.05
CA PRO A 17 -34.09 31.67 0.43
C PRO A 17 -32.87 31.12 -0.34
N THR A 18 -33.03 30.10 -1.18
CA THR A 18 -31.98 29.46 -1.97
C THR A 18 -31.99 29.81 -3.47
N ALA A 19 -32.97 30.61 -3.93
CA ALA A 19 -33.21 30.90 -5.35
C ALA A 19 -31.98 31.45 -6.10
N GLN A 20 -31.20 32.33 -5.46
CA GLN A 20 -29.98 32.91 -6.03
C GLN A 20 -28.80 32.82 -5.06
N GLY A 21 -27.70 32.23 -5.53
CA GLY A 21 -26.45 32.12 -4.76
C GLY A 21 -25.77 33.48 -4.56
N ALA A 22 -25.59 33.89 -3.30
CA ALA A 22 -25.02 35.20 -2.96
C ALA A 22 -23.49 35.33 -3.18
N SER A 23 -22.77 34.21 -3.35
CA SER A 23 -21.30 34.19 -3.43
C SER A 23 -20.78 34.51 -4.84
N THR A 24 -19.78 35.38 -4.95
CA THR A 24 -19.08 35.75 -6.21
C THR A 24 -17.96 34.76 -6.56
N ILE A 25 -17.42 34.83 -7.79
CA ILE A 25 -16.27 34.01 -8.21
C ILE A 25 -15.05 34.26 -7.30
N THR A 26 -14.71 35.53 -7.03
CA THR A 26 -13.61 35.90 -6.13
C THR A 26 -13.77 35.28 -4.73
N GLN A 27 -14.99 35.31 -4.21
CA GLN A 27 -15.34 34.72 -2.92
C GLN A 27 -15.17 33.20 -2.91
N GLN A 28 -15.57 32.53 -3.99
CA GLN A 28 -15.35 31.09 -4.14
C GLN A 28 -13.86 30.75 -4.28
N LEU A 29 -13.08 31.54 -5.02
CA LEU A 29 -11.63 31.37 -5.12
C LEU A 29 -10.95 31.49 -3.76
N VAL A 30 -11.26 32.54 -3.00
CA VAL A 30 -10.73 32.74 -1.64
C VAL A 30 -11.08 31.58 -0.72
N LYS A 31 -12.34 31.12 -0.78
CA LYS A 31 -12.81 29.96 -0.01
C LYS A 31 -11.99 28.70 -0.34
N ASN A 32 -11.68 28.47 -1.62
CA ASN A 32 -10.95 27.29 -2.06
C ASN A 32 -9.45 27.34 -1.72
N LEU A 33 -8.84 28.54 -1.68
CA LEU A 33 -7.40 28.70 -1.47
C LEU A 33 -6.98 28.83 0.00
N TYR A 34 -7.76 29.54 0.82
CA TYR A 34 -7.26 30.05 2.11
C TYR A 34 -8.08 29.65 3.34
N LEU A 35 -9.28 29.10 3.16
CA LEU A 35 -10.22 28.94 4.27
C LEU A 35 -10.57 27.47 4.49
N THR A 36 -10.43 27.03 5.74
CA THR A 36 -10.89 25.72 6.20
C THR A 36 -12.40 25.71 6.46
N SER A 37 -12.98 24.53 6.68
CA SER A 37 -14.42 24.31 6.79
C SER A 37 -15.03 24.72 8.14
N ASP A 38 -14.22 25.13 9.11
CA ASP A 38 -14.66 25.34 10.49
C ASP A 38 -15.39 26.68 10.67
N LYS A 39 -16.52 26.65 11.39
CA LYS A 39 -17.37 27.80 11.76
C LYS A 39 -17.83 28.67 10.59
N VAL A 40 -19.01 28.32 10.06
CA VAL A 40 -19.62 28.89 8.83
C VAL A 40 -19.71 30.43 8.81
N TRP A 41 -20.07 31.07 9.92
CA TRP A 41 -20.33 32.52 9.98
C TRP A 41 -19.06 33.38 10.01
N GLU A 42 -18.08 33.05 10.85
CA GLU A 42 -16.78 33.73 10.92
C GLU A 42 -16.01 33.57 9.60
N ARG A 43 -16.06 32.36 9.03
CA ARG A 43 -15.50 32.07 7.71
C ARG A 43 -16.10 32.96 6.63
N LYS A 44 -17.42 33.18 6.64
CA LYS A 44 -18.08 33.97 5.59
C LYS A 44 -17.71 35.44 5.61
N ILE A 45 -17.51 36.03 6.79
CA ILE A 45 -17.01 37.40 6.92
C ILE A 45 -15.57 37.49 6.41
N THR A 46 -14.73 36.51 6.78
CA THR A 46 -13.34 36.41 6.33
C THR A 46 -13.24 36.27 4.82
N GLU A 47 -14.10 35.44 4.21
CA GLU A 47 -14.22 35.26 2.75
C GLU A 47 -14.52 36.58 2.04
N ILE A 48 -15.47 37.38 2.56
CA ILE A 48 -15.81 38.70 2.01
C ILE A 48 -14.62 39.65 2.10
N TYR A 49 -13.97 39.73 3.26
CA TYR A 49 -12.83 40.62 3.49
C TYR A 49 -11.64 40.28 2.57
N LEU A 50 -11.26 39.00 2.51
CA LEU A 50 -10.17 38.53 1.66
C LEU A 50 -10.50 38.69 0.17
N ALA A 51 -11.75 38.50 -0.25
CA ALA A 51 -12.17 38.75 -1.63
C ALA A 51 -12.01 40.23 -2.02
N ILE A 52 -12.38 41.17 -1.13
CA ILE A 52 -12.15 42.60 -1.37
C ILE A 52 -10.65 42.90 -1.49
N LYS A 53 -9.82 42.28 -0.65
CA LYS A 53 -8.36 42.45 -0.70
C LYS A 53 -7.78 41.91 -2.01
N MET A 54 -8.22 40.73 -2.45
CA MET A 54 -7.80 40.11 -3.71
C MET A 54 -8.18 40.97 -4.92
N GLU A 55 -9.40 41.51 -4.98
CA GLU A 55 -9.85 42.38 -6.08
C GLU A 55 -9.13 43.73 -6.16
N ARG A 56 -8.42 44.14 -5.11
CA ARG A 56 -7.56 45.35 -5.14
C ARG A 56 -6.19 45.08 -5.75
N VAL A 57 -5.78 43.82 -5.84
CA VAL A 57 -4.43 43.42 -6.24
C VAL A 57 -4.42 42.68 -7.57
N LEU A 58 -5.47 41.90 -7.86
CA LEU A 58 -5.61 41.11 -9.09
C LEU A 58 -6.69 41.68 -10.00
N SER A 59 -6.46 41.58 -11.31
CA SER A 59 -7.48 41.89 -12.32
C SER A 59 -8.60 40.84 -12.33
N LYS A 60 -9.72 41.14 -12.99
CA LYS A 60 -10.84 40.19 -13.09
C LYS A 60 -10.47 38.96 -13.92
N GLU A 61 -9.65 39.14 -14.95
CA GLU A 61 -9.10 38.07 -15.77
C GLU A 61 -8.22 37.15 -14.92
N GLN A 62 -7.29 37.71 -14.14
CA GLN A 62 -6.44 36.92 -13.24
C GLN A 62 -7.26 36.17 -12.18
N ILE A 63 -8.30 36.79 -11.62
CA ILE A 63 -9.18 36.12 -10.66
C ILE A 63 -9.92 34.96 -11.32
N LEU A 64 -10.44 35.16 -12.54
CA LEU A 64 -11.13 34.11 -13.27
C LEU A 64 -10.17 32.97 -13.64
N GLU A 65 -8.98 33.28 -14.13
CA GLU A 65 -7.94 32.30 -14.44
C GLU A 65 -7.57 31.46 -13.21
N ASN A 66 -7.28 32.10 -12.07
CA ASN A 66 -6.99 31.39 -10.83
C ASN A 66 -8.18 30.54 -10.36
N TYR A 67 -9.41 31.04 -10.51
CA TYR A 67 -10.62 30.28 -10.19
C TYR A 67 -10.76 29.04 -11.09
N LEU A 68 -10.61 29.20 -12.40
CA LEU A 68 -10.70 28.10 -13.36
C LEU A 68 -9.60 27.06 -13.16
N ASN A 69 -8.44 27.43 -12.61
CA ASN A 69 -7.36 26.49 -12.29
C ASN A 69 -7.52 25.77 -10.93
N THR A 70 -8.40 26.24 -10.05
CA THR A 70 -8.48 25.74 -8.66
C THR A 70 -9.84 25.19 -8.28
N ILE A 71 -10.87 25.42 -9.11
CA ILE A 71 -12.22 24.96 -8.83
C ILE A 71 -12.27 23.42 -8.80
N PRO A 72 -12.83 22.80 -7.74
CA PRO A 72 -13.02 21.36 -7.72
C PRO A 72 -14.16 20.98 -8.67
N LEU A 73 -13.94 19.97 -9.51
CA LEU A 73 -14.89 19.55 -10.57
C LEU A 73 -15.28 18.06 -10.49
N GLY A 74 -15.01 17.41 -9.35
CA GLY A 74 -15.31 15.99 -9.14
C GLY A 74 -14.14 15.08 -9.47
N GLN A 75 -14.22 13.81 -9.07
CA GLN A 75 -13.19 12.78 -9.34
C GLN A 75 -11.76 13.20 -8.95
N SER A 76 -11.63 13.96 -7.86
CA SER A 76 -10.37 14.56 -7.36
C SER A 76 -9.67 15.52 -8.34
N GLN A 77 -10.40 16.04 -9.33
CA GLN A 77 -9.88 17.02 -10.29
C GLN A 77 -10.11 18.44 -9.80
N TYR A 78 -9.03 19.22 -9.79
CA TYR A 78 -9.03 20.65 -9.50
C TYR A 78 -8.60 21.41 -10.75
N GLY A 79 -9.47 22.28 -11.22
CA GLY A 79 -9.27 23.09 -12.42
C GLY A 79 -9.84 22.48 -13.69
N VAL A 80 -10.23 23.35 -14.63
CA VAL A 80 -10.92 22.99 -15.87
C VAL A 80 -10.06 22.18 -16.83
N GLN A 81 -8.74 22.43 -16.89
CA GLN A 81 -7.82 21.64 -17.71
C GLN A 81 -7.73 20.19 -17.23
N ALA A 82 -7.54 20.00 -15.93
CA ALA A 82 -7.46 18.67 -15.33
C ALA A 82 -8.78 17.91 -15.49
N ALA A 83 -9.91 18.58 -15.28
CA ALA A 83 -11.23 18.00 -15.50
C ALA A 83 -11.49 17.67 -16.97
N SER A 84 -11.08 18.53 -17.90
CA SER A 84 -11.19 18.30 -19.35
C SER A 84 -10.49 17.00 -19.75
N TYR A 85 -9.25 16.81 -19.31
CA TYR A 85 -8.53 15.55 -19.54
C TYR A 85 -9.21 14.38 -18.84
N ALA A 86 -9.61 14.52 -17.58
CA ALA A 86 -10.20 13.41 -16.83
C ALA A 86 -11.54 12.92 -17.41
N TYR A 87 -12.37 13.82 -17.95
CA TYR A 87 -13.71 13.49 -18.43
C TYR A 87 -13.77 13.24 -19.95
N PHE A 88 -12.94 13.93 -20.74
CA PHE A 88 -13.01 13.91 -22.21
C PHE A 88 -11.70 13.54 -22.90
N SER A 89 -10.59 13.43 -22.16
CA SER A 89 -9.24 13.25 -22.73
C SER A 89 -8.84 14.35 -23.72
N LYS A 90 -9.32 15.58 -23.51
CA LYS A 90 -9.10 16.74 -24.38
C LYS A 90 -8.37 17.86 -23.66
N ASP A 91 -7.63 18.68 -24.43
CA ASP A 91 -7.24 20.01 -23.96
C ASP A 91 -8.49 20.86 -23.72
N VAL A 92 -8.48 21.77 -22.73
CA VAL A 92 -9.64 22.61 -22.45
C VAL A 92 -10.02 23.50 -23.64
N SER A 93 -9.06 23.86 -24.51
CA SER A 93 -9.33 24.62 -25.73
C SER A 93 -10.11 23.84 -26.79
N ASP A 94 -10.12 22.52 -26.69
CA ASP A 94 -10.72 21.62 -27.67
C ASP A 94 -12.13 21.15 -27.27
N LEU A 95 -12.64 21.64 -26.13
CA LEU A 95 -13.97 21.29 -25.64
C LEU A 95 -15.06 21.93 -26.49
N THR A 96 -16.12 21.17 -26.76
CA THR A 96 -17.33 21.71 -27.35
C THR A 96 -18.10 22.59 -26.36
N LEU A 97 -19.08 23.34 -26.86
CA LEU A 97 -19.99 24.11 -26.01
C LEU A 97 -20.75 23.20 -25.04
N ALA A 98 -21.17 22.02 -25.49
CA ALA A 98 -21.88 21.04 -24.67
C ALA A 98 -20.97 20.51 -23.55
N GLU A 99 -19.74 20.09 -23.88
CA GLU A 99 -18.76 19.60 -22.91
C GLU A 99 -18.38 20.68 -21.87
N SER A 100 -18.19 21.92 -22.34
CA SER A 100 -17.94 23.08 -21.47
C SER A 100 -19.09 23.34 -20.50
N ALA A 101 -20.33 23.26 -20.97
CA ALA A 101 -21.52 23.39 -20.12
C ALA A 101 -21.62 22.24 -19.10
N LEU A 102 -21.20 21.03 -19.48
CA LEU A 102 -21.19 19.86 -18.59
C LEU A 102 -20.13 20.00 -17.48
N LEU A 103 -18.93 20.51 -17.77
CA LEU A 103 -17.95 20.85 -16.73
C LEU A 103 -18.46 21.97 -15.81
N ALA A 104 -19.11 22.99 -16.37
CA ALA A 104 -19.71 24.05 -15.57
C ALA A 104 -20.83 23.53 -14.64
N ALA A 105 -21.52 22.44 -15.01
CA ALA A 105 -22.52 21.78 -14.17
C ALA A 105 -21.91 21.20 -12.88
N ALA A 106 -20.73 20.58 -13.00
CA ALA A 106 -20.03 19.93 -11.89
C ALA A 106 -19.65 20.91 -10.77
N ALA A 107 -19.41 22.18 -11.10
CA ALA A 107 -19.06 23.24 -10.14
C ALA A 107 -20.10 23.43 -9.02
N LYS A 108 -21.39 23.15 -9.27
CA LYS A 108 -22.45 23.28 -8.26
C LYS A 108 -22.36 22.21 -7.17
N SER A 109 -21.97 20.99 -7.55
CA SER A 109 -21.77 19.86 -6.64
C SER A 109 -20.92 18.82 -7.34
N THR A 110 -19.69 18.67 -6.86
CA THR A 110 -18.66 17.80 -7.43
C THR A 110 -18.96 16.31 -7.31
N VAL A 111 -19.94 15.96 -6.46
CA VAL A 111 -20.41 14.57 -6.28
C VAL A 111 -21.68 14.36 -7.09
N ARG A 112 -22.70 15.22 -6.92
CA ARG A 112 -24.00 15.02 -7.57
C ARG A 112 -23.95 15.22 -9.09
N TYR A 113 -23.12 16.15 -9.54
CA TYR A 113 -23.04 16.55 -10.95
C TYR A 113 -21.68 16.24 -11.59
N ALA A 114 -20.92 15.29 -11.03
CA ALA A 114 -19.78 14.72 -11.74
C ALA A 114 -20.28 14.08 -13.05
N PRO A 115 -19.67 14.35 -14.23
CA PRO A 115 -20.11 13.79 -15.52
C PRO A 115 -20.25 12.25 -15.54
N PHE A 116 -19.36 11.55 -14.83
CA PHE A 116 -19.52 10.14 -14.50
C PHE A 116 -19.08 9.86 -13.04
N ASN A 117 -19.56 8.73 -12.51
CA ASN A 117 -19.14 8.17 -11.23
C ASN A 117 -18.34 6.89 -11.44
N ARG A 118 -17.42 6.59 -10.52
CA ARG A 118 -16.56 5.41 -10.60
C ARG A 118 -17.13 4.32 -9.70
N TYR A 119 -17.21 3.10 -10.21
CA TYR A 119 -17.68 1.91 -9.50
C TYR A 119 -16.65 0.80 -9.65
N ASN A 120 -16.47 -0.03 -8.62
CA ASN A 120 -15.67 -1.25 -8.75
C ASN A 120 -16.36 -2.19 -9.75
N LEU A 121 -15.59 -3.00 -10.47
CA LEU A 121 -16.14 -3.95 -11.44
C LEU A 121 -17.06 -5.00 -10.81
N GLU A 122 -16.94 -5.24 -9.51
CA GLU A 122 -17.84 -6.14 -8.75
C GLU A 122 -19.21 -5.50 -8.48
N ASP A 123 -19.26 -4.17 -8.37
CA ASP A 123 -20.46 -3.40 -7.99
C ASP A 123 -21.35 -3.04 -9.20
N ILE A 124 -20.94 -3.38 -10.43
CA ILE A 124 -21.63 -2.98 -11.66
C ILE A 124 -22.58 -4.05 -12.23
N SER A 125 -22.76 -5.19 -11.56
CA SER A 125 -23.60 -6.30 -12.05
C SER A 125 -25.04 -5.92 -12.38
N ASN A 126 -25.58 -4.89 -11.71
CA ASN A 126 -26.92 -4.35 -11.95
C ASN A 126 -26.94 -3.07 -12.81
N ILE A 127 -25.79 -2.63 -13.34
CA ILE A 127 -25.67 -1.41 -14.14
C ILE A 127 -25.75 -1.79 -15.63
N PRO A 128 -26.67 -1.19 -16.40
CA PRO A 128 -26.73 -1.44 -17.84
C PRO A 128 -25.44 -1.04 -18.55
N GLU A 129 -24.94 -1.87 -19.45
CA GLU A 129 -23.65 -1.70 -20.14
C GLU A 129 -23.59 -0.39 -20.94
N GLU A 130 -24.73 0.07 -21.47
CA GLU A 130 -24.85 1.34 -22.18
C GLU A 130 -24.61 2.59 -21.32
N ASN A 131 -24.64 2.44 -19.98
CA ASN A 131 -24.30 3.52 -19.06
C ASN A 131 -22.81 3.54 -18.71
N ILE A 132 -22.01 2.54 -19.14
CA ILE A 132 -20.57 2.51 -18.90
C ILE A 132 -19.89 3.27 -20.04
N VAL A 133 -19.32 4.44 -19.72
CA VAL A 133 -18.67 5.34 -20.70
C VAL A 133 -17.17 5.09 -20.84
N GLY A 134 -16.63 4.14 -20.09
CA GLY A 134 -15.24 3.74 -20.16
C GLY A 134 -14.73 3.18 -18.85
N ASN A 135 -13.44 2.85 -18.81
CA ASN A 135 -12.77 2.32 -17.63
C ASN A 135 -11.51 3.12 -17.32
N VAL A 136 -11.24 3.33 -16.04
CA VAL A 136 -10.02 4.01 -15.58
C VAL A 136 -9.30 3.18 -14.53
N PHE A 137 -7.99 3.30 -14.48
CA PHE A 137 -7.17 2.70 -13.43
C PHE A 137 -6.87 3.74 -12.35
N ILE A 138 -7.07 3.37 -11.09
CA ILE A 138 -6.57 4.13 -9.95
C ILE A 138 -5.65 3.18 -9.16
N GLY A 139 -4.34 3.42 -9.24
CA GLY A 139 -3.38 2.40 -8.86
C GLY A 139 -3.48 1.21 -9.82
N SER A 140 -3.72 0.01 -9.31
CA SER A 140 -3.95 -1.21 -10.10
C SER A 140 -5.42 -1.61 -10.21
N VAL A 141 -6.32 -0.91 -9.52
CA VAL A 141 -7.74 -1.25 -9.52
C VAL A 141 -8.40 -0.56 -10.71
N GLN A 142 -9.05 -1.36 -11.55
CA GLN A 142 -9.86 -0.88 -12.65
C GLN A 142 -11.26 -0.51 -12.14
N TYR A 143 -11.71 0.69 -12.48
CA TYR A 143 -13.04 1.19 -12.16
C TYR A 143 -13.83 1.40 -13.45
N ALA A 144 -15.08 0.98 -13.45
CA ALA A 144 -16.04 1.36 -14.47
C ALA A 144 -16.50 2.81 -14.24
N CYS A 145 -16.43 3.62 -15.29
CA CYS A 145 -16.95 4.97 -15.30
C CYS A 145 -18.39 4.93 -15.79
N VAL A 146 -19.33 5.15 -14.89
CA VAL A 146 -20.75 5.07 -15.16
C VAL A 146 -21.32 6.48 -15.32
N TYR A 147 -21.98 6.69 -16.45
CA TYR A 147 -22.66 7.90 -16.84
C TYR A 147 -23.59 8.44 -15.75
N ASN A 148 -23.55 9.76 -15.51
CA ASN A 148 -24.40 10.39 -14.51
C ASN A 148 -25.47 11.29 -15.15
N GLN A 149 -26.70 10.79 -15.26
CA GLN A 149 -27.82 11.54 -15.84
C GLN A 149 -28.07 12.88 -15.15
N ASN A 150 -27.85 12.99 -13.83
CA ASN A 150 -28.05 14.26 -13.12
C ASN A 150 -27.13 15.38 -13.62
N ALA A 151 -25.91 15.03 -14.07
CA ALA A 151 -24.97 16.02 -14.60
C ALA A 151 -25.49 16.64 -15.91
N ILE A 152 -26.19 15.83 -16.71
CA ILE A 152 -26.72 16.18 -18.03
C ILE A 152 -27.98 17.03 -17.90
N ASP A 153 -28.88 16.65 -17.00
CA ASP A 153 -30.05 17.47 -16.69
C ASP A 153 -29.60 18.87 -16.21
N ARG A 154 -28.47 18.92 -15.48
CA ARG A 154 -27.87 20.17 -15.05
C ARG A 154 -27.17 20.93 -16.18
N GLN A 155 -26.51 20.25 -17.10
CA GLN A 155 -25.94 20.83 -18.32
C GLN A 155 -27.03 21.49 -19.17
N HIS A 156 -28.17 20.82 -19.40
CA HIS A 156 -29.31 21.40 -20.12
C HIS A 156 -29.81 22.67 -19.43
N THR A 157 -29.84 22.68 -18.10
CA THR A 157 -30.19 23.91 -17.35
C THR A 157 -29.20 25.04 -17.62
N ILE A 158 -27.90 24.74 -17.76
CA ILE A 158 -26.86 25.72 -18.05
C ILE A 158 -27.00 26.24 -19.48
N LEU A 159 -27.16 25.35 -20.47
CA LEU A 159 -27.36 25.74 -21.87
C LEU A 159 -28.59 26.64 -22.03
N ASN A 160 -29.72 26.27 -21.40
CA ASN A 160 -30.92 27.10 -21.39
C ASN A 160 -30.64 28.48 -20.81
N ARG A 161 -29.90 28.54 -19.70
CA ARG A 161 -29.56 29.80 -19.06
C ARG A 161 -28.59 30.64 -19.91
N MET A 162 -27.70 30.01 -20.66
CA MET A 162 -26.79 30.70 -21.58
C MET A 162 -27.56 31.33 -22.75
N LEU A 163 -28.56 30.62 -23.28
CA LEU A 163 -29.46 31.12 -24.31
C LEU A 163 -30.32 32.29 -23.80
N GLU A 164 -30.96 32.14 -22.64
CA GLU A 164 -31.77 33.20 -22.00
C GLU A 164 -30.99 34.50 -21.74
N LEU A 165 -29.68 34.36 -21.47
CA LEU A 165 -28.79 35.47 -21.19
C LEU A 165 -28.05 35.96 -22.45
N GLU A 166 -28.41 35.45 -23.63
CA GLU A 166 -27.86 35.82 -24.94
C GLU A 166 -26.33 35.60 -25.06
N TYR A 167 -25.78 34.63 -24.31
CA TYR A 167 -24.37 34.22 -24.44
C TYR A 167 -24.14 33.25 -25.61
N ILE A 168 -25.20 32.59 -26.07
CA ILE A 168 -25.20 31.68 -27.22
C ILE A 168 -26.45 31.95 -28.07
N THR A 169 -26.36 31.64 -29.35
CA THR A 169 -27.47 31.68 -30.30
C THR A 169 -28.38 30.46 -30.16
N GLN A 170 -29.58 30.53 -30.73
CA GLN A 170 -30.49 29.37 -30.79
C GLN A 170 -29.86 28.19 -31.56
N GLU A 171 -29.11 28.48 -32.62
CA GLU A 171 -28.43 27.45 -33.43
C GLU A 171 -27.33 26.73 -32.63
N GLU A 172 -26.52 27.47 -31.86
CA GLU A 172 -25.52 26.89 -30.96
C GLU A 172 -26.16 26.10 -29.82
N TYR A 173 -27.28 26.57 -29.27
CA TYR A 173 -28.05 25.84 -28.26
C TYR A 173 -28.57 24.52 -28.82
N ASP A 174 -29.21 24.54 -30.00
CA ASP A 174 -29.76 23.34 -30.64
C ASP A 174 -28.65 22.34 -30.99
N ALA A 175 -27.50 22.83 -31.47
CA ALA A 175 -26.32 22.00 -31.72
C ALA A 175 -25.75 21.36 -30.45
N ALA A 176 -25.62 22.13 -29.36
CA ALA A 176 -25.13 21.62 -28.09
C ALA A 176 -26.09 20.62 -27.43
N MET A 177 -27.41 20.82 -27.57
CA MET A 177 -28.43 19.89 -27.08
C MET A 177 -28.51 18.59 -27.90
N ALA A 178 -28.05 18.61 -29.15
CA ALA A 178 -28.02 17.44 -30.03
C ALA A 178 -26.78 16.56 -29.83
N GLU A 179 -25.75 17.05 -29.13
CA GLU A 179 -24.51 16.32 -28.89
C GLU A 179 -24.71 15.21 -27.84
N ASP A 180 -24.33 13.97 -28.19
CA ASP A 180 -24.45 12.84 -27.27
C ASP A 180 -23.32 12.82 -26.25
N MET A 181 -23.62 13.30 -25.03
CA MET A 181 -22.67 13.33 -23.93
C MET A 181 -22.24 11.94 -23.44
N ARG A 182 -23.01 10.86 -23.69
CA ARG A 182 -22.52 9.51 -23.38
C ARG A 182 -21.36 9.13 -24.28
N ALA A 183 -21.47 9.45 -25.56
CA ALA A 183 -20.44 9.20 -26.55
C ALA A 183 -19.26 10.18 -26.45
N ALA A 184 -19.51 11.42 -26.01
CA ALA A 184 -18.46 12.43 -25.84
C ALA A 184 -17.55 12.15 -24.63
N LEU A 185 -18.10 11.54 -23.57
CA LEU A 185 -17.30 11.16 -22.40
C LEU A 185 -16.27 10.11 -22.79
N ASN A 186 -15.02 10.45 -22.55
CA ASN A 186 -13.87 9.60 -22.80
C ASN A 186 -12.94 9.71 -21.59
N PRO A 187 -13.22 8.91 -20.54
CA PRO A 187 -12.51 8.97 -19.27
C PRO A 187 -10.99 8.91 -19.49
N GLY A 188 -10.32 10.03 -19.24
CA GLY A 188 -8.88 10.12 -19.44
C GLY A 188 -8.14 9.34 -18.38
N GLN A 189 -7.22 8.51 -18.83
CA GLN A 189 -6.17 8.01 -17.96
C GLN A 189 -5.19 9.17 -17.77
N THR A 190 -5.09 9.69 -16.55
CA THR A 190 -3.86 10.41 -16.15
C THR A 190 -2.76 9.38 -16.31
N LYS A 191 -2.07 9.46 -17.43
CA LYS A 191 -1.04 8.51 -17.81
C LYS A 191 0.09 8.63 -16.78
N MET A 192 0.05 7.83 -15.72
CA MET A 192 1.28 7.39 -15.07
C MET A 192 1.92 6.44 -16.08
N GLU A 193 2.65 7.00 -17.04
CA GLU A 193 3.37 6.18 -18.01
C GLU A 193 4.50 5.43 -17.30
N GLY A 194 4.20 4.19 -16.91
CA GLY A 194 5.17 3.10 -16.86
C GLY A 194 6.16 3.09 -15.69
N ILE A 195 5.72 3.43 -14.47
CA ILE A 195 6.46 3.15 -13.23
C ILE A 195 5.48 2.74 -12.11
N SER A 196 5.87 1.75 -11.30
CA SER A 196 5.15 1.31 -10.09
C SER A 196 4.99 2.41 -9.02
N SER A 197 4.07 2.22 -8.07
CA SER A 197 3.79 3.18 -7.01
C SER A 197 4.95 3.38 -6.05
N THR A 198 5.74 2.35 -5.77
CA THR A 198 6.80 2.37 -4.75
C THR A 198 7.84 3.49 -4.93
N PRO A 199 8.56 3.60 -6.07
CA PRO A 199 9.54 4.68 -6.24
C PRO A 199 8.89 6.06 -6.19
N MET A 200 7.64 6.20 -6.63
CA MET A 200 6.93 7.48 -6.63
C MET A 200 6.48 7.88 -5.23
N ASP A 201 6.04 6.94 -4.41
CA ASP A 201 5.67 7.20 -3.02
C ASP A 201 6.90 7.62 -2.21
N TYR A 202 8.05 6.98 -2.43
CA TYR A 202 9.32 7.42 -1.83
C TYR A 202 9.71 8.84 -2.27
N VAL A 203 9.57 9.18 -3.56
CA VAL A 203 9.86 10.54 -4.06
C VAL A 203 8.94 11.57 -3.40
N LYS A 204 7.63 11.28 -3.29
CA LYS A 204 6.67 12.18 -2.64
C LYS A 204 7.01 12.41 -1.18
N GLU A 205 7.35 11.35 -0.45
CA GLU A 205 7.78 11.42 0.95
C GLU A 205 9.01 12.31 1.09
N LYS A 206 10.04 12.12 0.25
CA LYS A 206 11.25 12.96 0.28
C LYS A 206 10.97 14.42 -0.08
N VAL A 207 10.06 14.70 -1.00
CA VAL A 207 9.63 16.08 -1.27
C VAL A 207 8.93 16.69 -0.06
N VAL A 208 8.10 15.94 0.66
CA VAL A 208 7.47 16.43 1.89
C VAL A 208 8.52 16.72 2.97
N GLU A 209 9.45 15.80 3.21
CA GLU A 209 10.58 16.01 4.14
C GLU A 209 11.40 17.25 3.79
N ASP A 210 11.76 17.42 2.51
CA ASP A 210 12.52 18.57 2.03
C ASP A 210 11.75 19.87 2.21
N LEU A 211 10.43 19.89 1.96
CA LEU A 211 9.58 21.08 2.16
C LEU A 211 9.50 21.46 3.64
N ILE A 212 9.36 20.48 4.54
CA ILE A 212 9.38 20.71 5.99
C ILE A 212 10.74 21.29 6.41
N ALA A 213 11.83 20.64 6.00
CA ALA A 213 13.19 21.03 6.40
C ALA A 213 13.61 22.40 5.85
N THR A 214 13.27 22.71 4.60
CA THR A 214 13.72 23.93 3.92
C THR A 214 12.80 25.12 4.08
N ARG A 215 11.49 24.89 4.25
CA ARG A 215 10.48 25.97 4.35
C ARG A 215 9.81 26.07 5.72
N GLY A 216 10.11 25.17 6.65
CA GLY A 216 9.51 25.16 7.99
C GLY A 216 8.00 24.90 7.96
N MET A 217 7.51 24.23 6.91
CA MET A 217 6.11 23.85 6.77
C MET A 217 5.76 22.73 7.77
N SER A 218 4.52 22.68 8.21
CA SER A 218 3.97 21.46 8.82
C SER A 218 3.81 20.35 7.78
N TYR A 219 3.68 19.11 8.23
CA TYR A 219 3.44 17.96 7.34
C TYR A 219 2.19 18.17 6.46
N GLU A 220 1.09 18.66 7.04
CA GLU A 220 -0.17 18.88 6.31
C GLU A 220 -0.03 19.99 5.25
N GLU A 221 0.71 21.06 5.56
CA GLU A 221 1.00 22.12 4.60
C GLU A 221 1.88 21.62 3.46
N ALA A 222 2.93 20.85 3.77
CA ALA A 222 3.84 20.27 2.78
C ALA A 222 3.12 19.26 1.87
N GLU A 223 2.27 18.39 2.42
CA GLU A 223 1.47 17.44 1.64
C GLU A 223 0.46 18.18 0.75
N ASN A 224 -0.25 19.19 1.28
CA ASN A 224 -1.14 20.00 0.45
C ASN A 224 -0.38 20.74 -0.66
N TYR A 225 0.81 21.26 -0.37
CA TYR A 225 1.63 21.97 -1.36
C TYR A 225 2.18 21.03 -2.42
N LEU A 226 2.55 19.79 -2.06
CA LEU A 226 2.92 18.74 -3.00
C LEU A 226 1.81 18.49 -4.03
N TYR A 227 0.55 18.33 -3.58
CA TYR A 227 -0.55 17.95 -4.46
C TYR A 227 -1.25 19.13 -5.15
N LYS A 228 -1.22 20.33 -4.56
CA LYS A 228 -2.00 21.50 -5.03
C LYS A 228 -1.15 22.71 -5.36
N GLY A 229 0.15 22.69 -5.03
CA GLY A 229 1.05 23.82 -5.19
C GLY A 229 1.58 24.03 -6.61
N GLY A 230 1.21 23.17 -7.56
CA GLY A 230 1.68 23.25 -8.95
C GLY A 230 3.16 22.95 -9.12
N LEU A 231 3.72 22.09 -8.26
CA LEU A 231 5.14 21.74 -8.31
C LEU A 231 5.47 20.89 -9.55
N THR A 232 6.60 21.21 -10.19
CA THR A 232 7.29 20.28 -11.09
C THR A 232 8.41 19.60 -10.32
N ILE A 233 8.35 18.28 -10.20
CA ILE A 233 9.31 17.49 -9.43
C ILE A 233 10.21 16.73 -10.41
N THR A 234 11.52 16.96 -10.32
CA THR A 234 12.52 16.17 -11.05
C THR A 234 13.20 15.21 -10.10
N SER A 235 13.00 13.91 -10.30
CA SER A 235 13.62 12.87 -9.48
C SER A 235 14.88 12.28 -10.13
N THR A 236 15.61 11.45 -9.39
CA THR A 236 16.78 10.71 -9.90
C THR A 236 16.42 9.37 -10.56
N ILE A 237 15.15 8.96 -10.48
CA ILE A 237 14.65 7.70 -11.00
C ILE A 237 14.84 7.67 -12.52
N ASP A 238 15.44 6.59 -12.99
CA ASP A 238 15.66 6.32 -14.39
C ASP A 238 14.56 5.38 -14.89
N VAL A 239 13.66 5.92 -15.73
CA VAL A 239 12.48 5.20 -16.22
C VAL A 239 12.86 3.87 -16.87
N ASN A 240 13.98 3.81 -17.61
CA ASN A 240 14.38 2.60 -18.31
C ASN A 240 14.89 1.54 -17.34
N ILE A 241 15.74 1.93 -16.38
CA ILE A 241 16.25 1.01 -15.35
C ILE A 241 15.09 0.51 -14.47
N GLN A 242 14.17 1.40 -14.10
CA GLN A 242 13.00 1.06 -13.31
C GLN A 242 12.12 0.03 -14.02
N LYS A 243 11.80 0.22 -15.31
CA LYS A 243 11.05 -0.75 -16.11
C LYS A 243 11.76 -2.10 -16.20
N SER A 244 13.07 -2.12 -16.42
CA SER A 244 13.84 -3.37 -16.45
C SER A 244 13.83 -4.10 -15.10
N LEU A 245 13.88 -3.35 -13.99
CA LEU A 245 13.77 -3.92 -12.64
C LEU A 245 12.37 -4.53 -12.41
N GLU A 246 11.31 -3.81 -12.78
CA GLU A 246 9.93 -4.28 -12.67
C GLU A 246 9.68 -5.55 -13.51
N GLN A 247 10.12 -5.56 -14.77
CA GLN A 247 10.03 -6.74 -15.64
C GLN A 247 10.75 -7.97 -15.05
N SER A 248 11.89 -7.75 -14.37
CA SER A 248 12.62 -8.83 -13.70
C SER A 248 11.81 -9.43 -12.53
N TYR A 249 10.96 -8.63 -11.89
CA TYR A 249 10.07 -9.06 -10.81
C TYR A 249 8.77 -9.67 -11.33
N ASP A 250 8.27 -9.27 -12.49
CA ASP A 250 7.14 -9.92 -13.16
C ASP A 250 7.46 -11.38 -13.55
N ASN A 251 8.73 -11.63 -13.86
CA ASN A 251 9.29 -12.95 -14.14
C ASN A 251 10.22 -13.46 -13.01
N PHE A 252 9.90 -13.09 -11.76
CA PHE A 252 10.72 -13.44 -10.60
C PHE A 252 11.02 -14.95 -10.45
N PRO A 253 10.08 -15.88 -10.69
CA PRO A 253 10.38 -17.32 -10.62
C PRO A 253 11.55 -17.75 -11.49
N VAL A 254 11.57 -17.28 -12.74
CA VAL A 254 12.66 -17.57 -13.69
C VAL A 254 13.95 -16.87 -13.27
N LEU A 255 13.87 -15.62 -12.81
CA LEU A 255 15.03 -14.89 -12.28
C LEU A 255 15.66 -15.65 -11.11
N TYR A 256 14.83 -16.14 -10.18
CA TYR A 256 15.28 -16.80 -8.96
C TYR A 256 15.88 -18.19 -9.25
N LEU A 257 15.25 -18.98 -10.12
CA LEU A 257 15.69 -20.34 -10.44
C LEU A 257 16.76 -20.38 -11.54
N GLY A 258 16.86 -19.34 -12.36
CA GLY A 258 17.67 -19.33 -13.59
C GLY A 258 17.08 -20.17 -14.74
N ALA A 259 15.86 -20.69 -14.58
CA ALA A 259 15.13 -21.48 -15.56
C ALA A 259 13.62 -21.43 -15.26
N GLU A 260 12.79 -21.86 -16.22
CA GLU A 260 11.36 -22.03 -15.99
C GLU A 260 11.11 -23.01 -14.82
N PRO A 261 10.17 -22.70 -13.91
CA PRO A 261 9.80 -23.63 -12.84
C PRO A 261 9.34 -24.96 -13.44
N THR A 262 9.94 -26.07 -12.99
CA THR A 262 9.51 -27.43 -13.37
C THR A 262 9.11 -28.21 -12.13
N GLY A 263 7.89 -28.74 -12.09
CA GLY A 263 7.38 -29.61 -11.02
C GLY A 263 6.17 -29.05 -10.29
N ASP A 264 5.79 -29.72 -9.20
CA ASP A 264 4.50 -29.48 -8.50
C ASP A 264 4.69 -28.72 -7.17
N LYS A 265 5.81 -27.99 -7.01
CA LYS A 265 6.16 -27.30 -5.77
C LYS A 265 6.40 -25.82 -6.01
N PRO A 266 5.99 -24.96 -5.06
CA PRO A 266 6.20 -23.53 -5.23
C PRO A 266 7.68 -23.16 -5.17
N ILE A 267 8.05 -22.12 -5.91
CA ILE A 267 9.41 -21.62 -5.99
C ILE A 267 9.92 -21.13 -4.62
N ALA A 268 11.24 -21.24 -4.42
CA ALA A 268 11.93 -20.74 -3.23
C ALA A 268 11.39 -21.28 -1.88
N GLN A 269 10.60 -22.35 -1.90
CA GLN A 269 10.09 -23.04 -0.71
C GLN A 269 10.56 -24.49 -0.73
N ASP A 270 11.33 -24.90 0.28
CA ASP A 270 11.67 -26.31 0.46
C ASP A 270 10.82 -26.92 1.58
N TRP A 271 9.67 -27.46 1.20
CA TRP A 271 8.74 -28.15 2.11
C TRP A 271 9.29 -29.45 2.70
N ARG A 272 10.50 -29.88 2.31
CA ARG A 272 11.14 -31.11 2.80
C ARG A 272 12.16 -30.86 3.91
N TYR A 273 12.72 -29.65 4.04
CA TYR A 273 13.87 -29.40 4.93
C TYR A 273 13.92 -27.96 5.44
N PHE A 274 13.17 -27.64 6.50
CA PHE A 274 13.49 -26.46 7.30
C PHE A 274 14.13 -26.93 8.61
N ARG A 275 15.48 -26.97 8.68
CA ARG A 275 16.19 -26.99 9.95
C ARG A 275 17.53 -26.28 9.87
N TRP A 276 17.71 -25.32 10.78
CA TRP A 276 19.00 -24.77 11.16
C TRP A 276 19.56 -25.49 12.41
N SER A 277 19.35 -26.82 12.57
CA SER A 277 20.03 -27.65 13.58
C SER A 277 19.65 -29.14 13.45
N GLY A 278 20.62 -30.06 13.55
CA GLY A 278 20.36 -31.46 13.95
C GLY A 278 20.17 -32.54 12.87
N GLY A 279 20.25 -32.23 11.57
CA GLY A 279 20.60 -33.23 10.55
C GLY A 279 19.60 -34.33 10.17
N GLU A 280 18.35 -34.31 10.64
CA GLU A 280 17.29 -35.23 10.18
C GLU A 280 16.09 -34.47 9.62
N GLY A 281 15.66 -34.81 8.40
CA GLY A 281 14.56 -34.14 7.70
C GLY A 281 13.21 -34.79 7.99
N THR A 282 12.34 -34.07 8.69
CA THR A 282 10.91 -34.34 8.76
C THR A 282 10.18 -33.37 7.84
N GLY A 283 9.31 -33.87 6.95
CA GLY A 283 8.54 -33.00 6.05
C GLY A 283 7.67 -32.02 6.82
N MET A 284 7.49 -30.81 6.27
CA MET A 284 6.71 -29.73 6.88
C MET A 284 5.23 -29.75 6.42
N LEU A 285 4.78 -30.86 5.85
CA LEU A 285 3.41 -31.04 5.40
C LEU A 285 2.74 -32.18 6.16
N ASP A 286 1.47 -31.99 6.54
CA ASP A 286 0.62 -33.09 6.97
C ASP A 286 0.07 -33.89 5.78
N ALA A 287 -0.76 -34.91 6.06
CA ALA A 287 -1.35 -35.75 5.02
C ALA A 287 -2.33 -35.00 4.08
N GLY A 288 -2.85 -33.85 4.53
CA GLY A 288 -3.69 -32.96 3.73
C GLY A 288 -2.87 -31.90 2.98
N LEU A 289 -1.54 -31.96 3.02
CA LEU A 289 -0.64 -30.94 2.47
C LEU A 289 -0.71 -29.60 3.20
N ASN A 290 -1.19 -29.56 4.43
CA ASN A 290 -1.14 -28.33 5.23
C ASN A 290 0.26 -28.10 5.79
N ILE A 291 0.69 -26.84 5.93
CA ILE A 291 2.05 -26.48 6.33
C ILE A 291 2.17 -26.44 7.85
N LEU A 292 3.16 -27.16 8.37
CA LEU A 292 3.54 -27.24 9.77
C LEU A 292 4.85 -26.46 10.01
N ASN A 293 5.02 -25.90 11.20
CA ASN A 293 6.30 -25.34 11.66
C ASN A 293 7.23 -26.45 12.20
N GLU A 294 8.44 -26.08 12.65
CA GLU A 294 9.45 -27.03 13.15
C GLU A 294 9.00 -27.88 14.36
N SER A 295 7.99 -27.41 15.10
CA SER A 295 7.40 -28.13 16.24
C SER A 295 6.23 -29.04 15.85
N GLY A 296 5.86 -29.07 14.57
CA GLY A 296 4.70 -29.80 14.05
C GLY A 296 3.36 -29.06 14.24
N GLN A 297 3.38 -27.80 14.67
CA GLN A 297 2.19 -26.97 14.75
C GLN A 297 1.80 -26.47 13.37
N LEU A 298 0.51 -26.58 13.06
CA LEU A 298 -0.10 -26.11 11.82
C LEU A 298 -0.05 -24.57 11.73
N ILE A 299 0.48 -24.04 10.62
CA ILE A 299 0.65 -22.61 10.37
C ILE A 299 -0.03 -22.12 9.07
N PHE A 300 -0.23 -23.00 8.09
CA PHE A 300 -1.11 -22.70 6.96
C PHE A 300 -1.92 -23.92 6.55
N PHE A 301 -3.20 -23.72 6.25
CA PHE A 301 -4.00 -24.69 5.49
C PHE A 301 -3.80 -24.51 4.00
N ALA A 302 -3.81 -25.61 3.23
CA ALA A 302 -4.17 -25.48 1.82
C ALA A 302 -5.60 -24.92 1.74
N LYS A 303 -5.87 -23.91 0.91
CA LYS A 303 -7.15 -23.17 0.93
C LYS A 303 -8.35 -24.11 0.86
N GLU A 304 -8.29 -25.12 0.02
CA GLU A 304 -9.32 -26.15 -0.18
C GLU A 304 -9.62 -27.01 1.06
N ASN A 305 -8.72 -27.04 2.06
CA ASN A 305 -8.90 -27.81 3.29
C ASN A 305 -9.58 -27.01 4.41
N ILE A 306 -9.78 -25.71 4.21
CA ILE A 306 -10.34 -24.81 5.24
C ILE A 306 -11.54 -24.01 4.73
N MET A 307 -11.57 -23.69 3.43
CA MET A 307 -12.59 -22.86 2.79
C MET A 307 -13.29 -23.58 1.65
N ASP A 308 -14.57 -23.24 1.44
CA ASP A 308 -15.32 -23.64 0.25
C ASP A 308 -15.13 -22.65 -0.92
N GLU A 309 -15.80 -22.91 -2.05
CA GLU A 309 -15.72 -22.08 -3.27
C GLU A 309 -16.27 -20.64 -3.07
N GLU A 310 -17.09 -20.43 -2.05
CA GLU A 310 -17.66 -19.13 -1.66
C GLU A 310 -16.82 -18.46 -0.56
N ASN A 311 -15.60 -18.96 -0.30
CA ASN A 311 -14.68 -18.52 0.75
C ASN A 311 -15.22 -18.69 2.18
N ASN A 312 -16.28 -19.47 2.41
CA ASN A 312 -16.77 -19.75 3.76
C ASN A 312 -15.82 -20.73 4.47
N ILE A 313 -15.55 -20.51 5.76
CA ILE A 313 -14.85 -21.50 6.59
C ILE A 313 -15.81 -22.65 6.87
N TYR A 314 -15.42 -23.89 6.54
CA TYR A 314 -16.26 -25.05 6.82
C TYR A 314 -15.72 -25.89 7.97
N LEU A 315 -16.62 -26.43 8.80
CA LEU A 315 -16.34 -27.39 9.85
C LEU A 315 -17.08 -28.70 9.56
N ASN A 316 -16.34 -29.80 9.59
CA ASN A 316 -16.89 -31.13 9.44
C ASN A 316 -17.74 -31.50 10.68
N PRO A 317 -18.66 -32.48 10.57
CA PRO A 317 -19.54 -32.87 11.68
C PRO A 317 -18.83 -33.29 12.98
N ASP A 318 -17.56 -33.69 12.91
CA ASP A 318 -16.73 -34.06 14.08
C ASP A 318 -15.99 -32.86 14.71
N GLU A 319 -16.01 -31.69 14.07
CA GLU A 319 -15.31 -30.48 14.51
C GLU A 319 -16.19 -29.54 15.35
N TYR A 320 -17.50 -29.80 15.45
CA TYR A 320 -18.42 -29.03 16.25
C TYR A 320 -19.54 -29.88 16.86
N SER A 321 -20.20 -29.36 17.89
CA SER A 321 -21.45 -29.90 18.41
C SER A 321 -22.33 -28.81 19.00
N ILE A 322 -23.60 -29.10 19.21
CA ILE A 322 -24.52 -28.24 19.96
C ILE A 322 -24.76 -28.89 21.33
N ASP A 323 -24.46 -28.17 22.41
CA ASP A 323 -24.64 -28.68 23.77
C ASP A 323 -26.12 -28.66 24.22
N GLU A 324 -26.39 -29.19 25.41
CA GLU A 324 -27.74 -29.24 25.99
C GLU A 324 -28.38 -27.86 26.20
N ASN A 325 -27.57 -26.81 26.30
CA ASN A 325 -28.00 -25.43 26.47
C ASN A 325 -28.16 -24.69 25.13
N GLY A 326 -27.89 -25.37 24.00
CA GLY A 326 -27.95 -24.82 22.66
C GLY A 326 -26.73 -23.97 22.27
N ASN A 327 -25.63 -24.05 23.01
CA ASN A 327 -24.37 -23.39 22.66
C ASN A 327 -23.67 -24.17 21.55
N LEU A 328 -22.97 -23.45 20.67
CA LEU A 328 -22.11 -24.05 19.65
C LEU A 328 -20.74 -24.33 20.26
N VAL A 329 -20.37 -25.60 20.39
CA VAL A 329 -19.06 -26.05 20.87
C VAL A 329 -18.20 -26.41 19.67
N ILE A 330 -17.00 -25.83 19.56
CA ILE A 330 -16.09 -26.03 18.45
C ILE A 330 -14.77 -26.62 18.98
N ASN A 331 -14.34 -27.71 18.36
CA ASN A 331 -13.03 -28.33 18.56
C ASN A 331 -12.43 -28.64 17.17
N SER A 332 -11.69 -27.69 16.62
CA SER A 332 -11.10 -27.78 15.29
C SER A 332 -9.67 -27.27 15.28
N LYS A 333 -8.82 -27.90 14.44
CA LYS A 333 -7.45 -27.44 14.19
C LYS A 333 -7.39 -26.10 13.45
N LYS A 334 -8.51 -25.68 12.83
CA LYS A 334 -8.67 -24.43 12.07
C LYS A 334 -8.57 -23.18 12.92
N PHE A 335 -8.67 -23.30 14.24
CA PHE A 335 -8.60 -22.16 15.15
C PHE A 335 -7.38 -22.20 16.06
N ASP A 336 -6.81 -21.03 16.33
CA ASP A 336 -5.83 -20.78 17.38
C ASP A 336 -6.47 -19.88 18.47
N ILE A 337 -6.54 -20.42 19.68
CA ILE A 337 -7.20 -19.80 20.83
C ILE A 337 -6.18 -18.95 21.59
N TYR A 338 -6.36 -17.63 21.56
CA TYR A 338 -5.60 -16.68 22.37
C TYR A 338 -6.44 -16.19 23.56
N THR A 339 -5.82 -15.44 24.47
CA THR A 339 -6.49 -14.95 25.68
C THR A 339 -7.67 -14.03 25.37
N SER A 340 -7.57 -13.26 24.27
CA SER A 340 -8.54 -12.23 23.92
C SER A 340 -9.15 -12.39 22.52
N THR A 341 -8.81 -13.47 21.80
CA THR A 341 -9.32 -13.71 20.45
C THR A 341 -9.26 -15.19 20.08
N ILE A 342 -10.12 -15.59 19.15
CA ILE A 342 -10.06 -16.87 18.44
C ILE A 342 -9.59 -16.55 17.03
N ASP A 343 -8.34 -16.87 16.74
CA ASP A 343 -7.75 -16.65 15.42
C ASP A 343 -8.04 -17.84 14.51
N ILE A 344 -8.21 -17.59 13.21
CA ILE A 344 -8.36 -18.65 12.21
C ILE A 344 -7.01 -18.82 11.54
N VAL A 345 -6.53 -20.06 11.48
CA VAL A 345 -5.25 -20.39 10.86
C VAL A 345 -5.27 -19.96 9.40
N ASP A 346 -4.25 -19.21 8.98
CA ASP A 346 -4.11 -18.69 7.62
C ASP A 346 -4.12 -19.80 6.55
N ALA A 347 -4.42 -19.42 5.31
CA ALA A 347 -4.44 -20.32 4.18
C ALA A 347 -3.30 -20.02 3.19
N TYR A 348 -3.00 -20.96 2.31
CA TYR A 348 -2.13 -20.74 1.18
C TYR A 348 -2.72 -21.31 -0.11
N THR A 349 -2.32 -20.73 -1.24
CA THR A 349 -2.51 -21.28 -2.58
C THR A 349 -1.18 -21.31 -3.34
N ILE A 350 -1.16 -21.99 -4.48
CA ILE A 350 -0.07 -21.93 -5.45
C ILE A 350 -0.62 -21.32 -6.72
N ASP A 351 -0.01 -20.24 -7.20
CA ASP A 351 -0.44 -19.59 -8.44
C ASP A 351 0.05 -20.33 -9.70
N ASP A 352 -0.40 -19.88 -10.86
CA ASP A 352 -0.05 -20.40 -12.18
C ASP A 352 1.45 -20.31 -12.51
N LYS A 353 2.17 -19.40 -11.84
CA LYS A 353 3.63 -19.20 -11.96
C LYS A 353 4.40 -19.97 -10.89
N MET A 354 3.77 -20.91 -10.19
CA MET A 354 4.35 -21.70 -9.10
C MET A 354 4.83 -20.83 -7.93
N ASN A 355 4.22 -19.69 -7.67
CA ASN A 355 4.49 -18.93 -6.45
C ASN A 355 3.67 -19.50 -5.30
N PHE A 356 4.26 -19.49 -4.11
CA PHE A 356 3.51 -19.63 -2.88
C PHE A 356 2.76 -18.33 -2.62
N VAL A 357 1.44 -18.39 -2.41
CA VAL A 357 0.61 -17.24 -2.07
C VAL A 357 0.03 -17.45 -0.69
N SER A 358 0.41 -16.62 0.28
CA SER A 358 -0.16 -16.64 1.64
C SER A 358 -1.44 -15.81 1.68
N HIS A 359 -2.48 -16.31 2.32
CA HIS A 359 -3.74 -15.61 2.54
C HIS A 359 -4.03 -15.49 4.04
N THR A 360 -4.09 -14.25 4.52
CA THR A 360 -4.47 -13.99 5.92
C THR A 360 -5.98 -14.11 6.11
N ILE A 361 -6.41 -14.83 7.14
CA ILE A 361 -7.84 -15.01 7.50
C ILE A 361 -8.16 -14.27 8.83
N GLY A 362 -7.18 -14.15 9.72
CA GLY A 362 -7.36 -13.42 10.97
C GLY A 362 -8.46 -14.00 11.87
N ALA A 363 -9.02 -13.17 12.74
CA ALA A 363 -9.84 -13.65 13.85
C ALA A 363 -11.33 -13.83 13.52
N LEU A 364 -11.95 -14.77 14.24
CA LEU A 364 -13.40 -14.91 14.30
C LEU A 364 -14.02 -13.72 15.03
N ASN A 365 -14.89 -12.98 14.35
CA ASN A 365 -15.57 -11.78 14.81
C ASN A 365 -16.72 -12.09 15.79
N VAL A 366 -16.38 -12.63 16.97
CA VAL A 366 -17.32 -12.89 18.08
C VAL A 366 -17.16 -11.94 19.26
N GLY A 367 -16.16 -11.05 19.22
CA GLY A 367 -15.81 -10.20 20.37
C GLY A 367 -15.54 -11.04 21.61
N ASN A 368 -16.15 -10.68 22.75
CA ASN A 368 -16.04 -11.45 24.00
C ASN A 368 -17.11 -12.54 24.15
N ASN A 369 -17.85 -12.88 23.10
CA ASN A 369 -18.98 -13.83 23.16
C ASN A 369 -18.51 -15.27 22.91
N TYR A 370 -17.51 -15.71 23.66
CA TYR A 370 -17.03 -17.09 23.65
C TYR A 370 -16.50 -17.47 25.03
N GLU A 371 -16.48 -18.77 25.34
CA GLU A 371 -15.86 -19.31 26.54
C GLU A 371 -14.90 -20.44 26.15
N ILE A 372 -13.69 -20.41 26.69
CA ILE A 372 -12.68 -21.44 26.46
C ILE A 372 -12.95 -22.60 27.42
N ILE A 373 -13.27 -23.79 26.88
CA ILE A 373 -13.53 -25.00 27.66
C ILE A 373 -12.22 -25.69 28.02
N GLU A 374 -11.35 -25.88 27.02
CA GLU A 374 -10.07 -26.55 27.17
C GLU A 374 -9.04 -25.89 26.26
N LYS A 375 -7.79 -25.76 26.72
CA LYS A 375 -6.70 -25.21 25.92
C LYS A 375 -5.37 -25.87 26.27
N LYS A 376 -4.64 -26.32 25.24
CA LYS A 376 -3.27 -26.82 25.32
C LYS A 376 -2.42 -26.15 24.24
N GLY A 377 -1.51 -25.27 24.67
CA GLY A 377 -0.82 -24.37 23.73
C GLY A 377 -1.82 -23.38 23.14
N SER A 378 -1.89 -23.27 21.81
CA SER A 378 -2.92 -22.48 21.11
C SER A 378 -4.14 -23.28 20.69
N LYS A 379 -4.15 -24.62 20.83
CA LYS A 379 -5.26 -25.47 20.38
C LYS A 379 -6.16 -25.88 21.54
N GLY A 380 -7.43 -26.17 21.25
CA GLY A 380 -8.39 -26.57 22.27
C GLY A 380 -9.83 -26.46 21.82
N THR A 381 -10.73 -26.42 22.81
CA THR A 381 -12.18 -26.37 22.61
C THR A 381 -12.73 -25.07 23.18
N PHE A 382 -13.60 -24.40 22.43
CA PHE A 382 -14.32 -23.22 22.89
C PHE A 382 -15.80 -23.34 22.55
N LEU A 383 -16.64 -22.61 23.27
CA LEU A 383 -18.07 -22.50 22.97
C LEU A 383 -18.46 -21.07 22.64
N ILE A 384 -19.45 -20.94 21.78
CA ILE A 384 -20.15 -19.68 21.46
C ILE A 384 -21.55 -19.77 22.07
N PRO A 385 -21.90 -18.88 23.01
CA PRO A 385 -23.17 -18.95 23.71
C PRO A 385 -24.39 -18.81 22.80
N LYS A 386 -25.45 -19.58 23.07
CA LYS A 386 -26.72 -19.54 22.33
C LYS A 386 -27.30 -18.13 22.19
N ASN A 387 -27.19 -17.31 23.23
CA ASN A 387 -27.73 -15.94 23.23
C ASN A 387 -27.07 -15.03 22.18
N TYR A 388 -25.81 -15.30 21.79
CA TYR A 388 -25.11 -14.61 20.72
C TYR A 388 -25.55 -15.16 19.36
N LEU A 389 -25.65 -16.49 19.24
CA LEU A 389 -26.09 -17.16 18.03
C LEU A 389 -27.52 -16.77 17.63
N ASP A 390 -28.44 -16.69 18.59
CA ASP A 390 -29.83 -16.28 18.37
C ASP A 390 -29.95 -14.86 17.79
N LYS A 391 -29.00 -13.98 18.13
CA LYS A 391 -28.92 -12.59 17.62
C LYS A 391 -28.19 -12.49 16.28
N ASN A 392 -27.33 -13.47 15.97
CA ASN A 392 -26.49 -13.51 14.78
C ASN A 392 -26.74 -14.81 14.02
N LYS A 393 -27.98 -15.04 13.58
CA LYS A 393 -28.40 -16.30 12.94
C LYS A 393 -27.65 -16.63 11.66
N GLU A 394 -27.12 -15.60 10.99
CA GLU A 394 -26.32 -15.73 9.78
C GLU A 394 -24.84 -16.07 10.08
N MET A 395 -24.44 -16.17 11.35
CA MET A 395 -23.06 -16.48 11.74
C MET A 395 -22.60 -17.84 11.24
N PHE A 396 -23.53 -18.79 11.16
CA PHE A 396 -23.24 -20.07 10.56
C PHE A 396 -24.49 -20.70 9.96
N ASN A 397 -24.28 -21.55 8.97
CA ASN A 397 -25.31 -22.40 8.40
C ASN A 397 -24.86 -23.86 8.48
N ILE A 398 -25.74 -24.75 8.94
CA ILE A 398 -25.47 -26.19 8.88
C ILE A 398 -26.21 -26.74 7.66
N GLY A 399 -25.44 -27.20 6.68
CA GLY A 399 -25.96 -27.83 5.47
C GLY A 399 -26.66 -29.16 5.77
N SER A 400 -27.41 -29.66 4.79
CA SER A 400 -28.06 -30.98 4.90
C SER A 400 -27.07 -32.14 5.01
N ASP A 401 -25.82 -31.90 4.65
CA ASP A 401 -24.66 -32.79 4.80
C ASP A 401 -24.04 -32.76 6.20
N GLY A 402 -24.52 -31.88 7.08
CA GLY A 402 -24.00 -31.68 8.44
C GLY A 402 -22.75 -30.81 8.51
N ILE A 403 -22.30 -30.24 7.38
CA ILE A 403 -21.17 -29.31 7.35
C ILE A 403 -21.64 -27.95 7.84
N LEU A 404 -20.94 -27.42 8.85
CA LEU A 404 -21.18 -26.07 9.34
C LEU A 404 -20.32 -25.09 8.55
N LYS A 405 -20.92 -24.07 7.95
CA LYS A 405 -20.25 -23.01 7.21
C LYS A 405 -20.32 -21.70 7.97
N ILE A 406 -19.20 -21.00 8.12
CA ILE A 406 -19.10 -19.65 8.66
C ILE A 406 -18.81 -18.73 7.48
N PRO A 407 -19.68 -17.76 7.16
CA PRO A 407 -19.49 -16.92 5.98
C PRO A 407 -18.52 -15.77 6.20
N GLU A 408 -17.95 -15.30 5.08
CA GLU A 408 -17.13 -14.10 5.04
C GLU A 408 -17.90 -12.90 5.63
N GLY A 409 -17.24 -12.10 6.47
CA GLY A 409 -17.87 -11.06 7.30
C GLY A 409 -17.87 -11.38 8.81
N TYR A 410 -17.85 -12.66 9.17
CA TYR A 410 -17.54 -13.11 10.55
C TYR A 410 -16.05 -13.37 10.77
N PHE A 411 -15.23 -13.11 9.75
CA PHE A 411 -13.78 -13.07 9.80
C PHE A 411 -13.29 -12.20 8.62
N PHE A 412 -12.00 -11.90 8.58
CA PHE A 412 -11.36 -11.18 7.48
C PHE A 412 -10.82 -12.19 6.47
N PHE A 413 -10.78 -11.91 5.17
CA PHE A 413 -10.04 -12.78 4.25
C PHE A 413 -9.28 -11.98 3.22
N GLN A 414 -7.96 -12.20 3.16
CA GLN A 414 -7.13 -11.62 2.12
C GLN A 414 -7.20 -12.46 0.86
N GLU A 415 -8.28 -12.31 0.10
CA GLU A 415 -8.56 -13.15 -1.08
C GLU A 415 -7.43 -13.12 -2.12
N LYS A 416 -6.89 -11.95 -2.45
CA LYS A 416 -5.76 -11.84 -3.39
C LYS A 416 -4.47 -12.48 -2.87
N GLY A 417 -4.33 -12.58 -1.56
CA GLY A 417 -3.12 -13.07 -0.89
C GLY A 417 -1.87 -12.23 -1.14
N ILE A 418 -0.73 -12.73 -0.69
CA ILE A 418 0.60 -12.13 -0.86
C ILE A 418 1.54 -13.21 -1.37
N VAL A 419 2.15 -12.96 -2.53
CA VAL A 419 3.19 -13.84 -3.07
C VAL A 419 4.41 -13.87 -2.14
N GLN A 420 4.91 -15.06 -1.84
CA GLN A 420 6.14 -15.30 -1.10
C GLN A 420 7.16 -16.09 -1.94
N PRO A 421 8.45 -16.04 -1.57
CA PRO A 421 9.03 -15.05 -0.64
C PRO A 421 8.96 -13.66 -1.24
N GLN A 422 8.79 -12.64 -0.39
CA GLN A 422 8.93 -11.24 -0.81
C GLN A 422 10.38 -10.88 -1.09
N SER A 423 10.61 -9.90 -1.96
CA SER A 423 11.93 -9.40 -2.34
C SER A 423 11.86 -7.89 -2.56
N ALA A 424 12.95 -7.18 -2.25
CA ALA A 424 13.07 -5.76 -2.48
C ALA A 424 14.45 -5.45 -3.08
N ALA A 425 14.54 -4.37 -3.85
CA ALA A 425 15.81 -3.93 -4.42
C ALA A 425 15.88 -2.41 -4.52
N VAL A 426 17.10 -1.89 -4.38
CA VAL A 426 17.46 -0.50 -4.65
C VAL A 426 18.64 -0.51 -5.61
N ILE A 427 18.53 0.21 -6.71
CA ILE A 427 19.62 0.40 -7.68
C ILE A 427 20.15 1.82 -7.50
N ILE A 428 21.45 1.93 -7.23
CA ILE A 428 22.13 3.19 -6.93
C ILE A 428 23.26 3.40 -7.92
N ASP A 429 23.44 4.64 -8.38
CA ASP A 429 24.67 5.05 -9.05
C ASP A 429 25.80 5.17 -8.01
N TYR A 430 26.74 4.24 -8.03
CA TYR A 430 27.84 4.17 -7.05
C TYR A 430 28.74 5.42 -7.04
N LYS A 431 28.75 6.23 -8.11
CA LYS A 431 29.57 7.46 -8.16
C LYS A 431 28.89 8.64 -7.50
N THR A 432 27.56 8.70 -7.58
CA THR A 432 26.78 9.87 -7.16
C THR A 432 25.91 9.61 -5.93
N GLY A 433 25.69 8.34 -5.56
CA GLY A 433 24.75 7.93 -4.52
C GLY A 433 23.28 8.07 -4.92
N LYS A 434 22.99 8.47 -6.16
CA LYS A 434 21.62 8.69 -6.63
C LYS A 434 20.89 7.37 -6.82
N ILE A 435 19.68 7.27 -6.26
CA ILE A 435 18.77 6.14 -6.49
C ILE A 435 18.22 6.23 -7.91
N LYS A 436 18.43 5.18 -8.70
CA LYS A 436 18.02 5.10 -10.10
C LYS A 436 16.78 4.23 -10.30
N ALA A 437 16.58 3.22 -9.47
CA ALA A 437 15.39 2.40 -9.48
C ALA A 437 15.17 1.75 -8.11
N MET A 438 13.94 1.37 -7.82
CA MET A 438 13.54 0.76 -6.55
C MET A 438 12.32 -0.14 -6.73
N ILE A 439 12.28 -1.23 -5.98
CA ILE A 439 11.10 -2.07 -5.81
C ILE A 439 11.00 -2.50 -4.35
N GLY A 440 9.83 -2.26 -3.75
CA GLY A 440 9.58 -2.47 -2.32
C GLY A 440 9.00 -3.84 -1.96
N GLY A 441 8.70 -4.64 -2.97
CA GLY A 441 8.10 -5.96 -2.82
C GLY A 441 7.64 -6.54 -4.15
N ARG A 442 7.41 -7.85 -4.15
CA ARG A 442 6.84 -8.56 -5.30
C ARG A 442 5.32 -8.39 -5.30
N GLN A 443 4.77 -8.06 -6.47
CA GLN A 443 3.32 -7.88 -6.69
C GLN A 443 2.66 -6.96 -5.65
N ILE A 444 3.38 -5.93 -5.20
CA ILE A 444 2.81 -4.91 -4.33
C ILE A 444 2.20 -3.84 -5.22
N GLU A 445 0.90 -3.70 -5.13
CA GLU A 445 0.14 -2.70 -5.87
C GLU A 445 -0.58 -1.75 -4.91
N GLY A 446 -0.75 -0.49 -5.34
CA GLY A 446 -1.39 0.56 -4.54
C GLY A 446 -0.41 1.62 -4.03
N SER A 447 -0.94 2.79 -3.66
CA SER A 447 -0.15 3.91 -3.12
C SER A 447 0.01 3.80 -1.60
N LYS A 448 1.14 4.27 -1.08
CA LYS A 448 1.54 4.22 0.34
C LYS A 448 1.55 2.78 0.88
N THR A 449 1.97 1.83 0.04
CA THR A 449 2.17 0.44 0.44
C THR A 449 3.48 0.28 1.20
N PHE A 450 3.59 -0.77 2.02
CA PHE A 450 4.80 -1.04 2.80
C PHE A 450 6.01 -1.29 1.88
N ASN A 451 7.00 -0.40 1.93
CA ASN A 451 8.15 -0.43 1.04
C ASN A 451 9.34 -1.10 1.74
N ARG A 452 9.52 -2.41 1.55
CA ARG A 452 10.62 -3.16 2.18
C ARG A 452 12.01 -2.67 1.78
N ALA A 453 12.14 -1.90 0.70
CA ALA A 453 13.42 -1.37 0.26
C ALA A 453 13.96 -0.27 1.19
N VAL A 454 13.08 0.41 1.93
CA VAL A 454 13.45 1.56 2.78
C VAL A 454 12.86 1.49 4.19
N ASP A 455 11.71 0.83 4.37
CA ASP A 455 10.99 0.77 5.66
C ASP A 455 11.32 -0.49 6.47
N ALA A 456 11.90 -1.53 5.84
CA ALA A 456 12.15 -2.81 6.50
C ALA A 456 13.63 -2.98 6.85
N ALA A 457 13.99 -2.64 8.09
CA ALA A 457 15.28 -3.04 8.65
C ALA A 457 15.33 -4.57 8.83
N ARG A 458 16.40 -5.21 8.33
CA ARG A 458 16.63 -6.65 8.42
C ARG A 458 18.09 -6.90 8.80
N GLN A 459 18.35 -7.98 9.55
CA GLN A 459 19.71 -8.41 9.82
C GLN A 459 20.44 -8.66 8.48
N PRO A 460 21.57 -7.97 8.21
CA PRO A 460 22.26 -8.06 6.90
C PRO A 460 22.99 -9.40 6.69
N GLY A 461 23.08 -10.24 7.71
CA GLY A 461 23.86 -11.47 7.68
C GLY A 461 25.33 -11.20 7.32
N SER A 462 25.93 -12.06 6.52
CA SER A 462 27.35 -11.94 6.14
C SER A 462 27.69 -10.71 5.29
N THR A 463 26.70 -10.03 4.70
CA THR A 463 26.94 -8.83 3.89
C THR A 463 27.50 -7.65 4.68
N ILE A 464 27.41 -7.70 6.03
CA ILE A 464 28.04 -6.71 6.91
C ILE A 464 29.56 -6.84 6.99
N LYS A 465 30.12 -8.07 6.86
CA LYS A 465 31.54 -8.33 7.13
C LYS A 465 32.49 -7.49 6.27
N PRO A 466 32.24 -7.30 4.95
CA PRO A 466 33.06 -6.39 4.15
C PRO A 466 33.11 -4.97 4.72
N LEU A 467 32.00 -4.46 5.27
CA LEU A 467 31.88 -3.08 5.75
C LEU A 467 32.39 -2.89 7.19
N SER A 468 32.05 -3.82 8.08
CA SER A 468 32.40 -3.72 9.50
C SER A 468 33.80 -4.26 9.82
N VAL A 469 34.25 -5.32 9.15
CA VAL A 469 35.51 -6.00 9.51
C VAL A 469 36.59 -5.72 8.48
N TYR A 470 36.35 -6.10 7.23
CA TYR A 470 37.43 -6.16 6.26
C TYR A 470 37.81 -4.79 5.70
N LEU A 471 36.85 -3.87 5.51
CA LEU A 471 37.15 -2.48 5.14
C LEU A 471 37.97 -1.79 6.24
N ALA A 472 37.60 -1.97 7.50
CA ALA A 472 38.35 -1.45 8.65
C ALA A 472 39.78 -2.04 8.70
N ALA A 473 39.94 -3.34 8.42
CA ALA A 473 41.27 -3.95 8.31
C ALA A 473 42.13 -3.32 7.19
N LEU A 474 41.55 -3.09 6.00
CA LEU A 474 42.27 -2.46 4.90
C LEU A 474 42.68 -1.02 5.26
N ASP A 475 41.80 -0.26 5.91
CA ASP A 475 42.08 1.10 6.38
C ASP A 475 43.22 1.14 7.42
N LEU A 476 43.37 0.09 8.22
CA LEU A 476 44.47 -0.08 9.17
C LEU A 476 45.77 -0.59 8.52
N GLY A 477 45.79 -0.79 7.20
CA GLY A 477 46.98 -1.17 6.44
C GLY A 477 47.17 -2.67 6.24
N TYR A 478 46.21 -3.51 6.65
CA TYR A 478 46.24 -4.93 6.29
C TYR A 478 46.04 -5.10 4.79
N SER A 479 46.71 -6.08 4.19
CA SER A 479 46.58 -6.35 2.77
C SER A 479 45.57 -7.46 2.49
N ALA A 480 45.06 -7.52 1.26
CA ALA A 480 44.21 -8.62 0.79
C ALA A 480 44.89 -10.01 0.87
N ALA A 481 46.23 -10.05 0.99
CA ALA A 481 47.02 -11.28 1.14
C ALA A 481 47.28 -11.66 2.60
N TYR A 482 46.81 -10.87 3.57
CA TYR A 482 47.02 -11.13 4.99
C TYR A 482 46.51 -12.54 5.38
N PRO A 483 47.34 -13.38 6.02
CA PRO A 483 46.95 -14.73 6.41
C PRO A 483 46.08 -14.70 7.67
N ILE A 484 44.97 -15.43 7.64
CA ILE A 484 44.04 -15.62 8.75
C ILE A 484 43.75 -17.12 8.88
N ASP A 485 43.94 -17.67 10.07
CA ASP A 485 43.76 -19.10 10.32
C ASP A 485 42.30 -19.42 10.67
N ASP A 486 41.67 -20.25 9.84
CA ASP A 486 40.32 -20.78 10.08
C ASP A 486 40.39 -21.90 11.12
N LEU A 487 40.16 -21.54 12.37
CA LEU A 487 40.21 -22.43 13.53
C LEU A 487 38.88 -22.43 14.29
N PRO A 488 38.55 -23.51 15.03
CA PRO A 488 37.41 -23.53 15.93
C PRO A 488 37.52 -22.40 16.97
N LYS A 489 36.43 -21.64 17.13
CA LYS A 489 36.28 -20.61 18.16
C LYS A 489 35.15 -20.97 19.12
N TYR A 490 35.22 -20.39 20.32
CA TYR A 490 34.29 -20.67 21.40
C TYR A 490 33.84 -19.35 22.03
N ASN A 491 32.54 -19.24 22.32
CA ASN A 491 31.99 -18.12 23.08
C ASN A 491 32.33 -18.24 24.58
N GLN A 492 31.89 -17.27 25.38
CA GLN A 492 32.15 -17.24 26.83
C GLN A 492 31.58 -18.45 27.57
N SER A 493 30.51 -19.06 27.05
CA SER A 493 29.87 -20.28 27.57
C SER A 493 30.60 -21.57 27.16
N GLY A 494 31.70 -21.49 26.42
CA GLY A 494 32.45 -22.64 25.92
C GLY A 494 31.77 -23.37 24.76
N GLU A 495 30.79 -22.74 24.12
CA GLU A 495 30.09 -23.30 22.96
C GLU A 495 30.77 -22.89 21.67
N ARG A 496 30.78 -23.77 20.66
CA ARG A 496 31.39 -23.45 19.35
C ARG A 496 30.63 -22.33 18.66
N TRP A 497 31.27 -21.17 18.56
CA TRP A 497 30.76 -19.97 17.91
C TRP A 497 31.92 -19.08 17.42
N PRO A 498 31.84 -18.53 16.20
CA PRO A 498 30.81 -18.79 15.20
C PRO A 498 31.05 -20.14 14.49
N LYS A 499 30.01 -20.68 13.84
CA LYS A 499 30.12 -21.89 13.00
C LYS A 499 30.20 -21.52 11.53
N ASN A 500 31.00 -22.24 10.75
CA ASN A 500 31.10 -22.01 9.29
C ASN A 500 29.98 -22.74 8.52
N TRP A 501 29.53 -22.15 7.39
CA TRP A 501 28.46 -22.73 6.56
C TRP A 501 28.82 -24.11 5.96
N TYR A 502 30.11 -24.41 5.85
CA TYR A 502 30.65 -25.66 5.32
C TYR A 502 30.94 -26.73 6.40
N GLU A 503 30.54 -26.56 7.65
CA GLU A 503 30.81 -27.53 8.72
C GLU A 503 30.14 -28.91 8.55
N HIS A 504 29.14 -29.01 7.67
CA HIS A 504 28.52 -30.28 7.30
C HIS A 504 29.45 -31.17 6.45
N ARG A 505 30.56 -30.62 5.94
CA ARG A 505 31.56 -31.36 5.17
C ARG A 505 32.52 -32.11 6.09
N ASN A 506 33.26 -33.06 5.52
CA ASN A 506 34.30 -33.80 6.24
C ASN A 506 35.39 -32.90 6.82
N ILE A 507 35.71 -31.81 6.11
CA ILE A 507 36.68 -30.80 6.53
C ILE A 507 35.92 -29.58 7.03
N LYS A 508 35.93 -29.39 8.35
CA LYS A 508 35.18 -28.31 9.03
C LYS A 508 35.92 -26.98 9.08
N TYR A 509 37.22 -27.01 8.84
CA TYR A 509 38.13 -25.87 8.91
C TYR A 509 39.17 -25.96 7.80
N TRP A 510 39.40 -24.87 7.08
CA TRP A 510 40.29 -24.83 5.92
C TRP A 510 41.71 -24.34 6.25
N GLY A 511 42.02 -24.13 7.54
CA GLY A 511 43.31 -23.63 8.00
C GLY A 511 43.60 -22.22 7.49
N ILE A 512 44.87 -21.91 7.20
CA ILE A 512 45.28 -20.58 6.76
C ILE A 512 44.65 -20.21 5.42
N GLN A 513 43.89 -19.12 5.43
CA GLN A 513 43.30 -18.48 4.26
C GLN A 513 43.76 -17.01 4.17
N THR A 514 43.71 -16.42 2.98
CA THR A 514 43.96 -14.98 2.85
C THR A 514 42.74 -14.17 3.28
N LEU A 515 42.92 -12.91 3.64
CA LEU A 515 41.83 -11.96 3.87
C LEU A 515 40.88 -11.92 2.66
N ARG A 516 41.42 -11.86 1.45
CA ARG A 516 40.64 -11.95 0.20
C ARG A 516 39.77 -13.20 0.16
N ARG A 517 40.37 -14.38 0.41
CA ARG A 517 39.64 -15.65 0.36
C ARG A 517 38.57 -15.74 1.45
N SER A 518 38.84 -15.14 2.62
CA SER A 518 37.91 -15.07 3.74
C SER A 518 36.66 -14.24 3.39
N ILE A 519 36.82 -13.16 2.63
CA ILE A 519 35.70 -12.40 2.05
C ILE A 519 34.97 -13.25 1.00
N GLU A 520 35.69 -13.79 0.00
CA GLU A 520 35.13 -14.56 -1.12
C GLU A 520 34.27 -15.75 -0.66
N GLN A 521 34.67 -16.40 0.43
CA GLN A 521 34.03 -17.62 0.94
C GLN A 521 33.17 -17.36 2.19
N SER A 522 33.08 -16.09 2.61
CA SER A 522 32.33 -15.66 3.79
C SER A 522 32.65 -16.48 5.05
N ILE A 523 33.94 -16.73 5.29
CA ILE A 523 34.39 -17.55 6.44
C ILE A 523 34.05 -16.80 7.75
N ASN A 524 33.27 -17.41 8.64
CA ASN A 524 32.74 -16.77 9.85
C ASN A 524 33.83 -16.64 10.92
N THR A 525 34.57 -17.71 11.18
CA THR A 525 35.70 -17.75 12.11
C THR A 525 36.76 -16.70 11.77
N ASN A 526 37.13 -16.57 10.49
CA ASN A 526 38.08 -15.56 10.03
C ASN A 526 37.56 -14.13 10.18
N ALA A 527 36.25 -13.91 9.99
CA ALA A 527 35.66 -12.59 10.23
C ALA A 527 35.75 -12.20 11.70
N VAL A 528 35.46 -13.12 12.62
CA VAL A 528 35.58 -12.89 14.07
C VAL A 528 37.05 -12.72 14.49
N THR A 529 37.96 -13.55 13.96
CA THR A 529 39.40 -13.40 14.20
C THR A 529 39.93 -12.06 13.70
N MET A 530 39.49 -11.60 12.53
CA MET A 530 39.88 -10.29 12.02
C MET A 530 39.27 -9.16 12.86
N LEU A 531 38.02 -9.30 13.32
CA LEU A 531 37.39 -8.33 14.23
C LEU A 531 38.16 -8.20 15.56
N GLU A 532 38.57 -9.32 16.15
CA GLU A 532 39.43 -9.33 17.35
C GLU A 532 40.80 -8.68 17.07
N THR A 533 41.33 -8.87 15.87
CA THR A 533 42.63 -8.32 15.45
C THR A 533 42.58 -6.80 15.26
N ILE A 534 41.51 -6.26 14.68
CA ILE A 534 41.35 -4.81 14.45
C ILE A 534 40.72 -4.06 15.63
N GLY A 535 40.00 -4.77 16.50
CA GLY A 535 39.23 -4.21 17.61
C GLY A 535 37.83 -3.73 17.20
N LEU A 536 36.88 -3.80 18.15
CA LEU A 536 35.49 -3.38 17.94
C LEU A 536 35.38 -1.90 17.56
N ASP A 537 36.20 -1.04 18.17
CA ASP A 537 36.20 0.40 17.88
C ASP A 537 36.50 0.70 16.41
N ALA A 538 37.43 -0.04 15.78
CA ALA A 538 37.73 0.13 14.35
C ALA A 538 36.53 -0.25 13.47
N ALA A 539 35.81 -1.31 13.86
CA ALA A 539 34.61 -1.75 13.15
C ALA A 539 33.46 -0.74 13.28
N ILE A 540 33.18 -0.27 14.50
CA ILE A 540 32.14 0.74 14.76
C ILE A 540 32.47 2.04 14.05
N ASN A 541 33.72 2.52 14.12
CA ASN A 541 34.14 3.72 13.39
C ASN A 541 34.02 3.58 11.86
N SER A 542 34.23 2.37 11.32
CA SER A 542 33.98 2.10 9.89
C SER A 542 32.50 2.26 9.55
N LEU A 543 31.61 1.64 10.33
CA LEU A 543 30.17 1.71 10.12
C LEU A 543 29.61 3.13 10.31
N SER A 544 30.11 3.89 11.29
CA SER A 544 29.71 5.29 11.50
C SER A 544 30.13 6.21 10.35
N ARG A 545 31.33 6.02 9.79
CA ARG A 545 31.75 6.76 8.58
C ARG A 545 30.88 6.44 7.36
N LEU A 546 30.33 5.22 7.29
CA LEU A 546 29.36 4.79 6.30
C LEU A 546 27.92 5.23 6.62
N LYS A 547 27.69 5.90 7.75
CA LYS A 547 26.37 6.30 8.26
C LYS A 547 25.40 5.13 8.48
N LEU A 548 25.95 3.95 8.80
CA LEU A 548 25.17 2.79 9.23
C LEU A 548 24.95 2.77 10.75
N ILE A 549 25.72 3.57 11.49
CA ILE A 549 25.57 3.81 12.93
C ILE A 549 25.63 5.33 13.14
N ASP A 550 24.65 5.88 13.85
CA ASP A 550 24.62 7.28 14.28
C ASP A 550 25.04 7.37 15.75
N GLN A 551 26.33 7.61 15.99
CA GLN A 551 26.86 7.72 17.35
C GLN A 551 26.32 8.95 18.11
N ASP A 552 25.86 9.97 17.39
CA ASP A 552 25.35 11.20 17.99
C ASP A 552 23.85 11.06 18.34
N ASN A 553 23.13 10.17 17.65
CA ASN A 553 21.71 9.86 17.91
C ASN A 553 21.43 8.35 17.78
N PRO A 554 21.87 7.50 18.72
CA PRO A 554 21.68 6.05 18.64
C PRO A 554 20.21 5.64 18.48
N ASP A 555 19.29 6.32 19.16
CA ASP A 555 17.83 6.09 19.07
C ASP A 555 17.24 6.34 17.66
N LYS A 556 18.02 6.89 16.72
CA LYS A 556 17.59 7.24 15.35
C LYS A 556 18.24 6.37 14.28
N ASP A 557 19.07 5.40 14.64
CA ASP A 557 19.61 4.44 13.69
C ASP A 557 18.92 3.06 13.79
N THR A 558 19.39 2.10 13.01
CA THR A 558 18.88 0.71 13.01
C THR A 558 19.88 -0.27 13.63
N PHE A 559 20.94 0.24 14.24
CA PHE A 559 21.91 -0.56 14.96
C PHE A 559 21.36 -0.81 16.36
N VAL A 560 21.45 -2.06 16.81
CA VAL A 560 21.00 -2.43 18.15
C VAL A 560 22.23 -2.87 18.92
N SER A 561 22.61 -2.09 19.91
CA SER A 561 23.70 -2.37 20.83
C SER A 561 23.28 -3.34 21.94
N PRO A 562 24.23 -4.01 22.62
CA PRO A 562 23.94 -4.82 23.81
C PRO A 562 23.26 -4.01 24.93
N GLN A 563 23.48 -2.70 25.00
CA GLN A 563 22.84 -1.82 25.97
C GLN A 563 21.37 -1.57 25.64
N GLU A 564 21.00 -1.55 24.35
CA GLU A 564 19.63 -1.36 23.87
C GLU A 564 18.83 -2.66 23.92
N ASP A 565 19.45 -3.77 23.53
CA ASP A 565 18.84 -5.10 23.62
C ASP A 565 19.89 -6.16 24.05
N PRO A 566 19.88 -6.58 25.34
CA PRO A 566 20.79 -7.60 25.84
C PRO A 566 20.36 -9.03 25.46
N TYR A 567 19.16 -9.25 24.90
CA TYR A 567 18.66 -10.58 24.54
C TYR A 567 19.04 -11.00 23.12
N TYR A 568 19.24 -10.04 22.22
CA TYR A 568 19.51 -10.30 20.79
C TYR A 568 20.92 -9.95 20.34
N ASN A 569 21.80 -9.50 21.25
CA ASN A 569 23.19 -9.21 20.94
C ASN A 569 24.14 -10.18 21.65
N ASP A 570 24.99 -10.83 20.86
CA ASP A 570 26.05 -11.70 21.35
C ASP A 570 27.07 -10.88 22.15
N VAL A 571 27.30 -11.27 23.42
CA VAL A 571 28.36 -10.75 24.32
C VAL A 571 29.53 -11.73 24.38
#